data_AF-A0A6N8BQV0-F1
#
_entry.id   AF-A0A6N8BQV0-F1
#
_cell.length_a   1.000
_cell.length_b   1.000
_cell.length_c   1.000
_cell.angle_alpha   90.00
_cell.angle_beta   90.00
_cell.angle_gamma   90.00
#
_symmetry.space_group_name_H-M   'P 1'
#
loop_
_entity.id
_entity.type
_entity.pdbx_description
1 polymer ?
#
loop_
_entity_poly.entity_id
_entity_poly.type
_entity_poly.pdbx_seq_one_letter_code
_entity_poly.pdbx_strand_id
1 'polypeptide(L)'
;MIVQNDGVIMNYKLRLVLNVLKSKEEKVFVLYDGQEMLISPVGDGKTVNIAVGNEETYKTKGADAFLKRAEKILKQQADAADDELSQVQSDIFKVLALYEGTGPRRR
;
A
#
# COMPACT_ATOMS: atom_id res chain seq x y z
N MET A 1 40.22 -3.58 -0.77
CA MET A 1 39.21 -4.19 0.10
C MET A 1 37.85 -3.64 -0.32
N ILE A 2 37.06 -4.44 -1.02
CA ILE A 2 35.68 -4.08 -1.36
C ILE A 2 34.82 -4.78 -0.30
N VAL A 3 34.20 -4.00 0.57
CA VAL A 3 33.25 -4.55 1.54
C VAL A 3 31.97 -4.89 0.77
N GLN A 4 31.82 -6.17 0.42
CA GLN A 4 30.52 -6.74 0.09
C GLN A 4 29.63 -6.63 1.34
N ASN A 5 28.65 -5.73 1.30
CA ASN A 5 27.53 -5.76 2.23
C ASN A 5 26.48 -6.68 1.62
N ASP A 6 26.43 -7.92 2.09
CA ASP A 6 25.36 -8.86 1.78
C ASP A 6 24.02 -8.29 2.28
N GLY A 7 23.12 -7.91 1.36
CA GLY A 7 21.82 -7.37 1.74
C GLY A 7 21.01 -6.71 0.62
N VAL A 8 20.68 -7.49 -0.41
CA VAL A 8 19.51 -7.34 -1.32
C VAL A 8 19.32 -5.96 -1.99
N ILE A 9 19.39 -5.93 -3.33
CA ILE A 9 18.74 -4.89 -4.14
C ILE A 9 17.23 -5.01 -3.89
N MET A 10 16.76 -4.38 -2.82
CA MET A 10 15.38 -4.47 -2.40
C MET A 10 14.56 -3.64 -3.39
N ASN A 11 13.69 -4.31 -4.14
CA ASN A 11 12.78 -3.65 -5.07
C ASN A 11 12.05 -2.50 -4.34
N TYR A 12 12.09 -1.28 -4.90
CA TYR A 12 11.50 -0.08 -4.29
C TYR A 12 10.04 -0.30 -3.84
N LYS A 13 9.24 -1.02 -4.65
CA LYS A 13 7.87 -1.41 -4.31
C LYS A 13 7.82 -2.29 -3.06
N LEU A 14 8.69 -3.31 -2.99
CA LEU A 14 8.77 -4.20 -1.83
C LEU A 14 9.18 -3.43 -0.57
N ARG A 15 10.09 -2.46 -0.69
CA ARG A 15 10.50 -1.59 0.42
C ARG A 15 9.32 -0.80 0.97
N LEU A 16 8.54 -0.16 0.09
CA LEU A 16 7.36 0.59 0.52
C LEU A 16 6.30 -0.32 1.15
N VAL A 17 6.05 -1.51 0.59
CA VAL A 17 5.12 -2.48 1.18
C VAL A 17 5.57 -2.90 2.58
N LEU A 18 6.88 -3.14 2.78
CA LEU A 18 7.37 -3.43 4.12
C LEU A 18 7.17 -2.27 5.10
N ASN A 19 7.24 -1.01 4.63
CA ASN A 19 6.91 0.14 5.49
C ASN A 19 5.44 0.12 5.90
N VAL A 20 4.52 -0.20 4.97
CA VAL A 20 3.08 -0.37 5.30
C VAL A 20 2.93 -1.46 6.36
N LEU A 21 3.46 -2.65 6.12
CA LEU A 21 3.29 -3.80 7.02
C LEU A 21 3.84 -3.57 8.43
N LYS A 22 4.92 -2.79 8.55
CA LYS A 22 5.59 -2.47 9.82
C LYS A 22 5.05 -1.21 10.49
N SER A 23 4.30 -0.38 9.76
CA SER A 23 3.68 0.81 10.32
C SER A 23 2.65 0.42 11.38
N LYS A 24 2.42 1.35 12.30
CA LYS A 24 1.29 1.33 13.25
C LYS A 24 0.29 2.45 12.96
N GLU A 25 0.59 3.27 11.96
CA GLU A 25 -0.24 4.39 11.56
C GLU A 25 -1.22 3.96 10.48
N GLU A 26 -2.47 4.34 10.66
CA GLU A 26 -3.49 4.24 9.63
C GLU A 26 -3.34 5.43 8.66
N LYS A 27 -3.60 5.18 7.38
CA LYS A 27 -3.56 6.22 6.34
C LYS A 27 -4.81 6.10 5.47
N VAL A 28 -5.39 7.25 5.14
CA VAL A 28 -6.51 7.36 4.21
C VAL A 28 -5.96 7.74 2.84
N PHE A 29 -6.42 7.03 1.82
CA PHE A 29 -6.21 7.37 0.42
C PHE A 29 -7.56 7.69 -0.21
N VAL A 30 -7.67 8.84 -0.89
CA VAL A 30 -8.89 9.25 -1.58
C VAL A 30 -8.86 8.67 -2.99
N LEU A 31 -9.85 7.85 -3.31
CA LEU A 31 -10.07 7.26 -4.62
C LEU A 31 -10.65 8.30 -5.59
N TYR A 32 -10.60 8.00 -6.89
CA TYR A 32 -11.02 8.93 -7.94
C TYR A 32 -12.50 9.36 -7.83
N ASP A 33 -13.37 8.43 -7.45
CA ASP A 33 -14.80 8.66 -7.24
C ASP A 33 -15.10 9.46 -5.95
N GLY A 34 -14.07 9.85 -5.20
CA GLY A 34 -14.18 10.53 -3.91
C GLY A 34 -14.37 9.60 -2.72
N GLN A 35 -14.41 8.27 -2.92
CA GLN A 35 -14.46 7.32 -1.81
C GLN A 35 -13.12 7.26 -1.05
N GLU A 36 -13.21 7.01 0.24
CA GLU A 36 -12.02 6.81 1.08
C GLU A 36 -11.62 5.34 1.13
N MET A 37 -10.34 5.07 0.90
CA MET A 37 -9.69 3.80 1.14
C MET A 37 -8.77 3.93 2.36
N LEU A 38 -9.18 3.32 3.48
CA LEU A 38 -8.40 3.30 4.71
C LEU A 38 -7.45 2.08 4.72
N ILE A 39 -6.17 2.35 4.92
CA ILE A 39 -5.13 1.34 5.15
C ILE A 39 -4.81 1.31 6.64
N SER A 40 -5.11 0.18 7.29
CA SER A 40 -4.92 -0.01 8.73
C SER A 40 -4.02 -1.21 9.02
N PRO A 41 -2.69 -1.00 9.12
CA PRO A 41 -1.77 -2.03 9.59
C PRO A 41 -2.08 -2.44 11.03
N VAL A 42 -2.08 -3.74 11.31
CA VAL A 42 -2.37 -4.27 12.66
C VAL A 42 -1.18 -4.11 13.63
N GLY A 43 0.02 -3.81 13.10
CA GLY A 43 1.24 -3.66 13.89
C GLY A 43 1.95 -4.98 14.23
N ASP A 44 1.50 -6.11 13.67
CA ASP A 44 2.14 -7.43 13.79
C ASP A 44 3.20 -7.70 12.70
N GLY A 45 3.49 -6.68 11.86
CA GLY A 45 4.49 -6.75 10.80
C GLY A 45 4.04 -7.51 9.53
N LYS A 46 2.79 -7.98 9.47
CA LYS A 46 2.31 -8.83 8.36
C LYS A 46 0.85 -8.60 7.98
N THR A 47 0.00 -8.14 8.89
CA THR A 47 -1.43 -8.03 8.68
C THR A 47 -1.82 -6.58 8.43
N VAL A 48 -2.58 -6.34 7.36
CA VAL A 48 -3.13 -5.03 7.01
C VAL A 48 -4.60 -5.18 6.67
N ASN A 49 -5.42 -4.37 7.34
CA ASN A 49 -6.82 -4.21 6.99
C ASN A 49 -6.95 -3.09 5.95
N ILE A 50 -7.84 -3.29 4.98
CA ILE A 50 -8.18 -2.30 3.97
C ILE A 50 -9.69 -2.09 4.06
N ALA A 51 -10.15 -0.88 4.37
CA ALA A 51 -11.56 -0.53 4.28
C ALA A 51 -11.79 0.42 3.10
N VAL A 52 -12.91 0.26 2.40
CA VAL A 52 -13.32 1.11 1.26
C VAL A 52 -14.73 1.62 1.50
N GLY A 53 -14.87 2.93 1.59
CA GLY A 53 -16.13 3.55 2.01
C GLY A 53 -16.63 3.01 3.36
N ASN A 54 -17.94 2.83 3.48
CA ASN A 54 -18.58 2.39 4.73
C ASN A 54 -18.90 0.89 4.78
N GLU A 55 -18.68 0.14 3.70
CA GLU A 55 -19.30 -1.18 3.52
C GLU A 55 -18.29 -2.32 3.38
N GLU A 56 -17.13 -2.08 2.76
CA GLU A 56 -16.20 -3.15 2.43
C GLU A 56 -14.95 -3.10 3.30
N THR A 57 -14.66 -4.19 4.03
CA THR A 57 -13.41 -4.35 4.78
C THR A 57 -12.73 -5.67 4.43
N TYR A 58 -11.43 -5.61 4.17
CA TYR A 58 -10.59 -6.73 3.76
C TYR A 58 -9.42 -6.90 4.71
N LYS A 59 -9.26 -8.10 5.24
CA LYS A 59 -8.07 -8.48 6.02
C LYS A 59 -7.05 -9.18 5.13
N THR A 60 -5.86 -8.62 5.02
CA THR A 60 -4.75 -9.19 4.22
C THR A 60 -3.61 -9.62 5.12
N LYS A 61 -2.85 -10.65 4.71
CA LYS A 61 -1.71 -11.18 5.46
C LYS A 61 -0.52 -11.41 4.53
N GLY A 62 0.54 -10.64 4.74
CA GLY A 62 1.78 -10.64 3.95
C GLY A 62 1.74 -9.62 2.82
N ALA A 63 2.93 -9.29 2.31
CA ALA A 63 3.15 -8.29 1.27
C ALA A 63 2.35 -8.58 -0.01
N ASP A 64 2.40 -9.81 -0.50
CA ASP A 64 1.74 -10.20 -1.76
C ASP A 64 0.22 -10.15 -1.65
N ALA A 65 -0.35 -10.60 -0.54
CA ALA A 65 -1.79 -10.58 -0.33
C ALA A 65 -2.31 -9.15 -0.22
N PHE A 66 -1.57 -8.28 0.48
CA PHE A 66 -1.86 -6.86 0.56
C PHE A 66 -1.81 -6.20 -0.82
N LEU A 67 -0.72 -6.35 -1.55
CA LEU A 67 -0.54 -5.78 -2.89
C LEU A 67 -1.65 -6.21 -3.84
N LYS A 68 -1.89 -7.52 -3.98
CA LYS A 68 -2.93 -8.05 -4.87
C LYS A 68 -4.31 -7.51 -4.54
N ARG A 69 -4.63 -7.36 -3.25
CA ARG A 69 -5.94 -6.85 -2.84
C ARG A 69 -6.06 -5.35 -3.13
N ALA A 70 -5.05 -4.56 -2.76
CA ALA A 70 -5.05 -3.12 -3.00
C ALA A 70 -5.09 -2.80 -4.49
N GLU A 71 -4.27 -3.45 -5.31
CA GLU A 71 -4.29 -3.31 -6.77
C GLU A 71 -5.64 -3.70 -7.38
N LYS A 72 -6.29 -4.76 -6.87
CA LYS A 72 -7.61 -5.15 -7.34
C LYS A 72 -8.65 -4.06 -7.06
N ILE A 73 -8.64 -3.47 -5.86
CA ILE A 73 -9.56 -2.40 -5.48
C ILE A 73 -9.34 -1.17 -6.38
N LEU A 74 -8.08 -0.74 -6.53
CA LEU A 74 -7.72 0.39 -7.38
C LEU A 74 -8.13 0.17 -8.84
N LYS A 75 -7.93 -1.05 -9.37
CA LYS A 75 -8.34 -1.38 -10.74
C LYS A 75 -9.86 -1.38 -10.90
N GLN A 76 -10.60 -1.97 -9.95
CA GLN A 76 -12.07 -1.95 -9.99
C GLN A 76 -12.62 -0.52 -9.99
N GLN A 77 -11.99 0.38 -9.25
CA GLN A 77 -12.35 1.79 -9.22
C GLN A 77 -11.99 2.52 -10.52
N ALA A 78 -10.83 2.25 -11.11
CA ALA A 78 -10.45 2.83 -12.40
C ALA A 78 -11.38 2.36 -13.54
N ASP A 79 -11.71 1.06 -13.58
CA ASP A 79 -12.59 0.47 -14.58
C ASP A 79 -14.04 1.02 -14.47
N ALA A 80 -14.48 1.41 -13.26
CA ALA A 80 -15.79 2.02 -13.04
C ALA A 80 -15.89 3.48 -13.50
N ALA A 81 -14.76 4.19 -13.62
CA ALA A 81 -14.71 5.62 -13.87
C ALA A 81 -14.70 6.02 -15.37
N ASP A 82 -14.59 5.06 -16.29
CA ASP A 82 -14.66 5.20 -17.77
C ASP A 82 -13.85 6.39 -18.37
N ASP A 83 -12.74 6.78 -17.71
CA ASP A 83 -11.87 7.91 -18.07
C ASP A 83 -10.39 7.48 -17.95
N GLU A 84 -9.56 7.83 -18.94
CA GLU A 84 -8.11 7.56 -18.93
C GLU A 84 -7.40 8.20 -17.72
N LEU A 85 -7.92 9.32 -17.19
CA LEU A 85 -7.37 9.97 -16.00
C LEU A 85 -7.53 9.12 -14.72
N SER A 86 -8.51 8.22 -14.67
CA SER A 86 -8.76 7.35 -13.51
C SER A 86 -7.63 6.32 -13.32
N GLN A 87 -7.04 5.82 -14.41
CA GLN A 87 -5.95 4.84 -14.35
C GLN A 87 -4.66 5.44 -13.78
N VAL A 88 -4.40 6.74 -14.01
CA VAL A 88 -3.23 7.43 -13.46
C VAL A 88 -3.41 7.74 -11.97
N GLN A 89 -4.64 7.93 -11.49
CA GLN A 89 -4.92 8.18 -10.08
C GLN A 89 -4.94 6.90 -9.24
N SER A 90 -5.37 5.78 -9.82
CA SER A 90 -5.45 4.45 -9.20
C SER A 90 -4.11 3.68 -9.19
N ASP A 91 -3.01 4.36 -8.86
CA ASP A 91 -1.67 3.77 -8.79
C ASP A 91 -1.34 3.30 -7.37
N ILE A 92 -1.02 2.01 -7.22
CA ILE A 92 -0.57 1.41 -5.97
C ILE A 92 0.64 2.14 -5.37
N PHE A 93 1.53 2.72 -6.19
CA PHE A 93 2.67 3.47 -5.67
C PHE A 93 2.26 4.71 -4.89
N LYS A 94 1.13 5.36 -5.23
CA LYS A 94 0.62 6.51 -4.49
C LYS A 94 0.13 6.12 -3.09
N VAL A 95 -0.56 4.97 -2.99
CA VAL A 95 -0.97 4.40 -1.70
C VAL A 95 0.25 4.05 -0.86
N LEU A 96 1.24 3.39 -1.46
CA LEU A 96 2.47 2.97 -0.79
C LEU A 96 3.34 4.16 -0.34
N ALA A 97 3.37 5.25 -1.11
CA ALA A 97 4.13 6.45 -0.81
C ALA A 97 3.65 7.18 0.46
N LEU A 98 2.40 6.96 0.90
CA LEU A 98 1.89 7.46 2.20
C LEU A 98 2.71 6.92 3.40
N TYR A 99 3.43 5.82 3.19
CA TYR A 99 4.30 5.17 4.16
C TYR A 99 5.78 5.32 3.81
N GLU A 100 6.14 6.23 2.91
CA GLU A 100 7.54 6.58 2.71
C GLU A 100 8.07 7.32 3.94
N GLY A 101 9.27 6.96 4.40
CA GLY A 101 9.86 7.54 5.61
C GLY A 101 9.33 6.99 6.96
N THR A 102 8.31 6.12 6.97
CA THR A 102 7.83 5.44 8.18
C THR A 102 8.60 4.14 8.49
N GLY A 103 9.48 3.71 7.58
CA GLY A 103 10.42 2.63 7.81
C GLY A 103 11.43 2.95 8.93
N PRO A 104 12.16 1.95 9.46
CA PRO A 104 13.14 2.18 10.52
C PRO A 104 14.18 3.20 10.05
N ARG A 105 14.15 4.41 10.64
CA ARG A 105 15.25 5.37 10.54
C ARG A 105 16.49 4.64 11.02
N ARG A 106 17.48 4.44 10.13
CA ARG A 106 18.82 4.01 10.54
C ARG A 106 19.33 5.10 11.49
N ARG A 107 19.37 4.79 12.78
CA ARG A 107 20.18 5.53 13.77
C ARG A 107 21.64 5.15 13.58
#